data_AF-A0A7D8EP01-F1
#
_entry.id   AF-A0A7D8EP01-F1
#
_cell.length_a   1.000
_cell.length_b   1.000
_cell.length_c   1.000
_cell.angle_alpha   90.00
_cell.angle_beta   90.00
_cell.angle_gamma   90.00
#
_symmetry.space_group_name_H-M   'P 1'
#
loop_
_entity.id
_entity.type
_entity.pdbx_description
1 polymer ?
#
loop_
_entity_poly.entity_id
_entity_poly.type
_entity_poly.pdbx_seq_one_letter_code
_entity_poly.pdbx_strand_id
1 'polypeptide(L)'
;MLVYPMAAEINSSREEATSLFVYSKSDHVQYIRTRIMRIEHPGMPQEKEVPAGNDIETGLVVSPEKFALSPGTKKNNTCYQYSGTGKRGSLAGILRGCS
;
A
#
# COMPACT_ATOMS: atom_id res chain seq x y z
N MET A 1 10.17 -3.46 -12.60
CA MET A 1 9.92 -2.71 -11.36
C MET A 1 10.16 -3.64 -10.17
N LEU A 2 10.59 -3.13 -9.02
CA LEU A 2 10.74 -3.89 -7.76
C LEU A 2 10.13 -3.11 -6.60
N VAL A 3 9.48 -3.80 -5.65
CA VAL A 3 8.90 -3.22 -4.43
C VAL A 3 9.57 -3.84 -3.21
N TYR A 4 9.98 -3.04 -2.23
CA TYR A 4 10.61 -3.52 -1.01
C TYR A 4 10.34 -2.62 0.22
N PRO A 5 10.08 -3.18 1.41
CA PRO A 5 9.77 -4.61 1.64
C PRO A 5 8.44 -4.97 0.96
N MET A 6 8.20 -6.26 0.68
CA MET A 6 6.93 -6.70 0.10
C MET A 6 5.81 -6.83 1.15
N ALA A 7 6.20 -7.02 2.42
CA ALA A 7 5.31 -7.04 3.56
C ALA A 7 5.89 -6.13 4.64
N ALA A 8 5.03 -5.34 5.25
CA ALA A 8 5.36 -4.50 6.39
C ALA A 8 4.18 -4.54 7.36
N GLU A 9 4.48 -4.60 8.65
CA GLU A 9 3.48 -4.53 9.70
C GLU A 9 3.43 -3.11 10.24
N ILE A 10 2.21 -2.58 10.42
CA ILE A 10 1.98 -1.32 11.14
C ILE A 10 1.30 -1.71 12.45
N ASN A 11 1.96 -1.43 13.57
CA ASN A 11 1.47 -1.80 14.89
C ASN A 11 1.25 -0.54 15.72
N SER A 12 0.00 -0.33 16.14
CA SER A 12 -0.47 0.81 16.94
C SER A 12 0.25 1.01 18.28
N SER A 13 1.08 0.06 18.72
CA SER A 13 1.86 0.20 19.96
C SER A 13 3.22 0.91 19.78
N ARG A 14 3.78 1.00 18.57
CA ARG A 14 5.15 1.52 18.36
C ARG A 14 5.37 2.31 17.07
N GLU A 15 4.62 2.02 16.00
CA GLU A 15 4.82 2.64 14.70
C GLU A 15 3.47 2.96 14.06
N GLU A 16 3.21 4.25 13.86
CA GLU A 16 2.03 4.74 13.12
C GLU A 16 2.27 4.76 11.60
N ALA A 17 3.47 4.39 11.15
CA ALA A 17 3.90 4.54 9.77
C ALA A 17 4.87 3.44 9.34
N THR A 18 4.78 3.01 8.07
CA THR A 18 5.80 2.18 7.43
C THR A 18 6.02 2.61 5.98
N SER A 19 7.23 2.45 5.48
CA SER A 19 7.60 2.85 4.12
C SER A 19 7.86 1.66 3.21
N LEU A 20 7.24 1.69 2.03
CA LEU A 20 7.51 0.83 0.90
C LEU A 20 8.35 1.62 -0.11
N PHE A 21 9.32 0.97 -0.73
CA PHE A 21 10.16 1.55 -1.78
C PHE A 21 9.86 0.90 -3.11
N VAL A 22 9.64 1.73 -4.13
CA VAL A 22 9.45 1.29 -5.51
C VAL A 22 10.69 1.67 -6.32
N TYR A 23 11.33 0.67 -6.90
CA TYR A 23 12.54 0.80 -7.71
C TYR A 23 12.20 0.60 -9.18
N SER A 24 12.62 1.56 -10.01
CA SER A 24 12.52 1.42 -11.45
C SER A 24 13.56 0.41 -11.95
N LYS A 25 13.11 -0.49 -12.83
CA LYS A 25 13.94 -1.40 -13.62
C LYS A 25 13.64 -1.29 -15.11
N SER A 26 12.97 -0.20 -15.49
CA SER A 26 12.59 0.10 -16.87
C SER A 26 13.43 1.27 -17.36
N ASP A 27 13.67 1.30 -18.67
CA ASP A 27 14.30 2.41 -19.38
C ASP A 27 13.28 3.50 -19.77
N HIS A 28 12.00 3.29 -19.45
CA HIS A 28 10.91 4.24 -19.65
C HIS A 28 10.33 4.75 -18.33
N VAL A 29 9.76 5.96 -18.38
CA VAL A 29 8.98 6.53 -17.26
C VAL A 29 7.74 5.68 -17.05
N GLN A 30 7.49 5.27 -15.80
CA GLN A 30 6.29 4.52 -15.41
C GLN A 30 5.39 5.40 -14.55
N TYR A 31 4.08 5.26 -14.69
CA TYR A 31 3.11 5.93 -13.82
C TYR A 31 2.50 4.91 -12.86
N ILE A 32 2.77 5.10 -11.58
CA ILE A 32 2.37 4.17 -10.52
C ILE A 32 1.15 4.72 -9.81
N ARG A 33 0.15 3.86 -9.59
CA ARG A 33 -0.98 4.14 -8.69
C ARG A 33 -0.99 3.14 -7.56
N THR A 34 -1.13 3.64 -6.35
CA THR A 34 -1.22 2.84 -5.13
C THR A 34 -2.68 2.76 -4.71
N ARG A 35 -3.10 1.60 -4.20
CA ARG A 35 -4.44 1.38 -3.66
C ARG A 35 -4.35 0.52 -2.43
N ILE A 36 -5.22 0.80 -1.47
CA ILE A 36 -5.38 0.00 -0.27
C ILE A 36 -6.54 -0.97 -0.51
N MET A 37 -6.27 -2.25 -0.29
CA MET A 37 -7.27 -3.32 -0.36
C MET A 37 -7.40 -3.97 1.01
N ARG A 38 -8.62 -4.36 1.37
CA ARG A 38 -8.90 -5.18 2.54
C ARG A 38 -9.08 -6.62 2.12
N ILE A 39 -8.42 -7.52 2.84
CA ILE A 39 -8.62 -8.97 2.66
C ILE A 39 -9.79 -9.38 3.57
N GLU A 40 -10.86 -9.90 2.97
CA GLU A 40 -11.95 -10.56 3.69
C GLU A 40 -11.70 -12.07 3.73
N HIS A 41 -12.02 -12.72 4.85
CA HIS A 41 -11.85 -14.16 5.07
C HIS A 41 -10.41 -14.69 4.80
N PRO A 42 -9.37 -14.11 5.43
CA PRO A 42 -7.99 -14.52 5.20
C PRO A 42 -7.78 -16.00 5.56
N GLY A 43 -7.09 -16.74 4.69
CA GLY A 43 -6.80 -18.16 4.84
C GLY A 43 -8.00 -19.09 4.61
N MET A 44 -9.11 -18.60 4.04
CA MET A 44 -10.32 -19.39 3.75
C MET A 44 -10.58 -19.48 2.24
N PRO A 45 -11.32 -20.50 1.75
CA PRO A 45 -11.70 -20.57 0.33
C PRO A 45 -12.50 -19.36 -0.17
N GLN A 46 -13.16 -18.62 0.73
CA GLN A 46 -13.89 -17.39 0.44
C GLN A 46 -13.01 -16.12 0.53
N GLU A 47 -11.69 -16.27 0.65
CA GLU A 47 -10.75 -15.15 0.68
C GLU A 47 -10.95 -14.27 -0.56
N LYS A 48 -11.07 -12.96 -0.34
CA LYS A 48 -11.17 -11.98 -1.43
C LYS A 48 -10.62 -10.63 -1.02
N GLU A 49 -10.12 -9.92 -2.01
CA GLU A 49 -9.70 -8.52 -1.87
C GLU A 49 -10.87 -7.60 -2.23
N VAL A 50 -11.22 -6.70 -1.32
CA VAL A 50 -12.19 -5.63 -1.57
C VAL A 50 -11.49 -4.28 -1.44
N PRO A 51 -11.86 -3.25 -2.22
CA PRO A 51 -11.35 -1.91 -2.00
C PRO A 51 -11.55 -1.54 -0.53
N ALA A 52 -10.47 -1.13 0.13
CA ALA A 52 -10.60 -0.49 1.41
C ALA A 52 -11.35 0.82 1.13
N GLY A 53 -12.40 1.12 1.90
CA GLY A 53 -13.23 2.31 1.70
C GLY A 53 -12.42 3.60 1.83
N ASN A 54 -13.09 4.74 1.99
CA ASN A 54 -12.38 6.00 2.18
C ASN A 54 -11.46 5.93 3.43
N ASP A 55 -10.36 6.67 3.41
CA ASP A 55 -9.30 6.70 4.44
C ASP A 55 -9.80 6.79 5.90
N ILE A 56 -10.96 7.40 6.10
CA ILE A 56 -11.63 7.57 7.40
C ILE A 56 -12.19 6.25 7.94
N GLU A 57 -12.71 5.37 7.07
CA GLU A 57 -13.31 4.09 7.47
C GLU A 57 -12.24 3.02 7.76
N THR A 58 -11.09 3.13 7.09
CA THR A 58 -10.00 2.15 7.15
C THR A 58 -8.96 2.53 8.19
N GLY A 59 -8.84 3.82 8.50
CA GLY A 59 -7.78 4.36 9.34
C GLY A 59 -6.40 4.13 8.74
N LEU A 60 -6.28 3.94 7.42
CA LEU A 60 -5.00 3.70 6.73
C LEU A 60 -4.91 4.59 5.50
N VAL A 61 -3.82 5.33 5.38
CA VAL A 61 -3.53 6.23 4.26
C VAL A 61 -2.21 5.83 3.60
N VAL A 62 -2.15 5.89 2.28
CA VAL A 62 -0.93 5.64 1.51
C VAL A 62 -0.54 6.90 0.72
N SER A 63 0.71 7.35 0.86
CA SER A 63 1.17 8.59 0.23
C SER A 63 2.56 8.45 -0.39
N PRO A 64 2.78 8.93 -1.63
CA PRO A 64 1.77 9.49 -2.55
C PRO A 64 0.91 8.40 -3.22
N GLU A 65 -0.37 8.68 -3.50
CA GLU A 65 -1.26 7.72 -4.19
C GLU A 65 -0.91 7.51 -5.67
N LYS A 66 -0.33 8.52 -6.31
CA LYS A 66 0.06 8.49 -7.72
C LYS A 66 1.36 9.24 -7.91
N PHE A 67 2.29 8.64 -8.65
CA PHE A 67 3.56 9.29 -8.93
C PHE A 67 4.19 8.76 -10.23
N ALA A 68 5.00 9.60 -10.86
CA ALA A 68 5.87 9.20 -11.95
C ALA A 68 7.17 8.60 -11.38
N LEU A 69 7.60 7.48 -11.96
CA LEU A 69 8.80 6.75 -11.61
C LEU A 69 9.74 6.75 -12.82
N SER A 70 10.76 7.60 -12.78
CA SER A 70 11.74 7.74 -13.85
C SER A 70 12.69 6.52 -13.93
N PRO A 71 13.32 6.27 -15.09
CA PRO A 71 14.31 5.21 -15.28
C PRO A 71 15.41 5.24 -14.21
N GLY A 72 15.76 4.08 -13.68
CA GLY A 72 16.80 3.92 -12.65
C GLY A 72 16.51 4.56 -11.27
N THR A 73 15.38 5.23 -11.07
CA THR A 73 15.07 5.92 -9.80
C THR A 73 14.39 5.03 -8.76
N LYS A 74 14.40 5.51 -7.50
CA LYS A 74 13.68 4.95 -6.36
C LYS A 74 12.71 5.99 -5.82
N LYS A 75 11.49 5.57 -5.48
CA LYS A 75 10.49 6.41 -4.79
C LYS A 75 10.02 5.73 -3.50
N ASN A 76 9.81 6.52 -2.45
CA ASN A 76 9.18 6.07 -1.22
C ASN A 76 7.66 6.22 -1.33
N ASN A 77 6.97 5.29 -0.71
CA ASN A 77 5.53 5.28 -0.57
C ASN A 77 5.24 4.91 0.87
N THR A 78 4.76 5.86 1.64
CA THR A 78 4.58 5.67 3.08
C THR A 78 3.12 5.40 3.38
N CYS A 79 2.88 4.31 4.10
CA CYS A 79 1.59 3.95 4.67
C CYS A 79 1.56 4.45 6.11
N TYR A 80 0.49 5.16 6.49
CA TYR A 80 0.28 5.66 7.85
C TYR A 80 -1.07 5.18 8.37
N GLN A 81 -1.11 4.71 9.61
CA GLN A 81 -2.33 4.32 10.30
C GLN A 81 -2.81 5.48 11.20
N TYR A 82 -4.03 5.93 10.99
CA TYR A 82 -4.73 6.88 11.84
C TYR A 82 -5.57 6.16 12.88
N SER A 83 -5.57 6.65 14.12
CA SER A 83 -6.40 6.16 15.23
C SER A 83 -7.87 6.60 15.11
N GLY A 84 -8.49 6.33 13.97
CA GLY A 84 -9.95 6.30 13.84
C GLY A 84 -10.48 5.00 14.43
N THR A 85 -11.70 4.98 14.95
CA THR A 85 -12.40 3.83 15.58
C THR A 85 -12.73 2.68 14.61
N GLY A 86 -11.79 2.28 13.73
CA GLY A 86 -11.95 1.28 12.68
C GLY A 86 -11.55 -0.12 13.15
N LYS A 87 -12.34 -1.12 12.76
CA LYS A 87 -12.19 -2.53 13.17
C LYS A 87 -10.84 -3.12 12.73
N ARG A 88 -10.20 -3.87 13.63
CA ARG A 88 -8.95 -4.63 13.39
C ARG A 88 -9.14 -5.62 12.23
N GLY A 89 -8.29 -5.54 11.20
CA GLY A 89 -8.23 -6.49 10.09
C GLY A 89 -6.91 -6.41 9.33
N SER A 90 -6.50 -7.50 8.68
CA SER A 90 -5.33 -7.51 7.78
C SER A 90 -5.64 -6.78 6.48
N LEU A 91 -4.84 -5.76 6.16
CA LEU A 91 -4.94 -4.95 4.95
C LEU A 91 -3.72 -5.20 4.05
N ALA A 92 -3.94 -5.29 2.74
CA ALA A 92 -2.88 -5.46 1.75
C ALA A 92 -2.80 -4.21 0.84
N GLY A 93 -1.61 -3.62 0.75
CA GLY A 93 -1.34 -2.55 -0.19
C GLY A 93 -0.94 -3.12 -1.55
N ILE A 94 -1.69 -2.80 -2.62
CA ILE A 94 -1.39 -3.28 -3.97
C ILE A 94 -0.95 -2.11 -4.84
N LEU A 95 0.26 -2.21 -5.38
CA LEU A 95 0.82 -1.27 -6.35
C LEU A 95 0.53 -1.81 -7.76
N ARG A 96 -0.31 -1.11 -8.54
CA ARG A 96 -0.52 -1.42 -9.96
C ARG A 96 0.16 -0.36 -10.82
N GLY A 97 1.11 -0.79 -11.65
CA GLY A 97 1.68 0.05 -12.70
C GLY A 97 0.78 0.04 -13.93
N CYS A 98 0.48 1.21 -14.49
CA CYS A 98 -0.05 1.29 -15.86
C CYS A 98 1.15 1.38 -16.81
N SER A 99 1.21 0.45 -17.76
CA SER A 99 2.16 0.41 -18.89
C SER A 99 1.86 1.50 -19.91
#